data_AF-A0ABD0RW99-F1
#
_entry.id   AF-A0ABD0RW99-F1
#
_cell.length_a   1.000
_cell.length_b   1.000
_cell.length_c   1.000
_cell.angle_alpha   90.00
_cell.angle_beta   90.00
_cell.angle_gamma   90.00
#
_symmetry.space_group_name_H-M   'P 1'
#
loop_
_entity.id
_entity.type
_entity.pdbx_description
1 polymer ?
#
loop_
_entity_poly.entity_id
_entity_poly.type
_entity_poly.pdbx_seq_one_letter_code
_entity_poly.pdbx_strand_id
1 'polypeptide(L)'
;IILLVFVIHFAVREGAVVWKQGRGYFLRLWNVASVCSLLLAICIASLHLSRTVLAAHQWGSFLQQQDAFTDFFPLAQQNQVLTQLSATLLFLLVLK
;
A
#
# COMPACT_ATOMS: atom_id res chain seq x y z
N ILE A 1 9.75 3.30 1.83
CA ILE A 1 9.86 4.59 2.57
C ILE A 1 9.41 5.77 1.71
N ILE A 2 9.95 5.99 0.50
CA ILE A 2 9.53 7.09 -0.37
C ILE A 2 8.02 7.08 -0.66
N LEU A 3 7.44 5.90 -0.96
CA LEU A 3 6.00 5.74 -1.15
C LEU A 3 5.19 6.20 0.07
N LEU A 4 5.67 5.87 1.29
CA LEU A 4 5.03 6.30 2.55
C LEU A 4 5.08 7.82 2.73
N VAL A 5 6.18 8.48 2.35
CA VAL A 5 6.31 9.94 2.39
C VAL A 5 5.31 10.60 1.44
N PHE A 6 5.17 10.07 0.22
CA PHE A 6 4.17 10.54 -0.73
C PHE A 6 2.74 10.35 -0.21
N VAL A 7 2.45 9.19 0.38
CA VAL A 7 1.15 8.91 1.04
C VAL A 7 0.84 9.97 2.09
N ILE A 8 1.77 10.27 2.99
CA ILE A 8 1.56 11.26 4.06
C ILE A 8 1.36 12.66 3.46
N HIS A 9 2.18 13.04 2.48
CA HIS A 9 2.07 14.36 1.84
C HIS A 9 0.71 14.55 1.16
N PHE A 10 0.29 13.57 0.35
CA PHE A 10 -1.01 13.64 -0.32
C PHE A 10 -2.17 13.55 0.68
N ALA A 11 -2.04 12.77 1.77
CA ALA A 11 -3.10 12.65 2.78
C ALA A 11 -3.37 14.00 3.46
N VAL A 12 -2.31 14.71 3.84
CA VAL A 12 -2.40 16.04 4.46
C VAL A 12 -2.99 17.05 3.47
N ARG A 13 -2.54 17.00 2.21
CA ARG A 13 -3.03 17.90 1.15
C ARG A 13 -4.52 17.69 0.87
N GLU A 14 -4.94 16.45 0.59
CA GLU A 14 -6.34 16.13 0.29
C GLU A 14 -7.22 16.37 1.52
N GLY A 15 -6.75 16.05 2.73
CA GLY A 15 -7.44 16.35 3.98
C GLY A 15 -7.68 17.84 4.21
N ALA A 16 -6.70 18.69 3.91
CA ALA A 16 -6.85 20.14 3.99
C ALA A 16 -7.86 20.70 2.96
N VAL A 17 -7.93 20.09 1.78
CA VAL A 17 -8.89 20.47 0.73
C VAL A 17 -10.30 19.99 1.09
N VAL A 18 -10.47 18.77 1.61
CA VAL A 18 -11.73 18.26 2.16
C VAL A 18 -12.27 19.17 3.26
N TRP A 19 -11.39 19.62 4.17
CA TRP A 19 -11.78 20.54 5.24
C TRP A 19 -12.32 21.85 4.67
N LYS A 20 -11.68 22.40 3.63
CA LYS A 20 -12.11 23.66 2.99
C LYS A 20 -13.37 23.54 2.13
N GLN A 21 -13.57 22.42 1.43
CA GLN A 21 -14.66 22.25 0.45
C GLN A 21 -15.85 21.43 0.97
N GLY A 22 -15.71 20.75 2.11
CA GLY A 22 -16.75 19.92 2.70
C GLY A 22 -17.25 18.82 1.76
N ARG A 23 -18.56 18.52 1.79
CA ARG A 23 -19.18 17.48 0.95
C ARG A 23 -19.07 17.74 -0.56
N GLY A 24 -18.89 19.00 -0.97
CA GLY A 24 -18.73 19.37 -2.39
C GLY A 24 -17.44 18.83 -3.02
N TYR A 25 -16.45 18.50 -2.20
CA TYR A 25 -15.19 17.89 -2.64
C TYR A 25 -15.41 16.53 -3.30
N PHE A 26 -16.31 15.69 -2.77
CA PHE A 26 -16.59 14.34 -3.28
C PHE A 26 -17.47 14.32 -4.53
N LEU A 27 -18.12 15.43 -4.87
CA LEU A 27 -18.92 15.53 -6.10
C LEU A 27 -18.04 15.57 -7.36
N ARG A 28 -16.74 15.88 -7.21
CA ARG A 28 -15.80 15.92 -8.33
C ARG A 28 -15.13 14.56 -8.49
N LEU A 29 -15.38 13.88 -9.61
CA LEU A 29 -14.85 12.54 -9.91
C LEU A 29 -13.33 12.43 -9.68
N TRP A 30 -12.58 13.48 -10.01
CA TRP A 30 -11.13 13.57 -9.81
C TRP A 30 -10.66 13.60 -8.36
N ASN A 31 -11.46 14.15 -7.46
CA ASN A 31 -11.15 14.11 -6.04
C ASN A 31 -11.38 12.71 -5.47
N VAL A 32 -12.42 12.02 -5.94
CA VAL A 32 -12.68 10.61 -5.57
C VAL A 32 -11.54 9.70 -6.04
N ALA A 33 -11.07 9.87 -7.29
CA ALA A 33 -9.93 9.11 -7.82
C ALA A 33 -8.63 9.37 -7.02
N SER A 34 -8.41 10.62 -6.59
CA SER A 34 -7.29 11.01 -5.73
C SER A 34 -7.35 10.30 -4.36
N VAL A 35 -8.51 10.31 -3.71
CA VAL A 35 -8.73 9.62 -2.42
C VAL A 35 -8.56 8.10 -2.56
N CYS A 36 -9.10 7.48 -3.62
CA CYS A 36 -8.91 6.06 -3.88
C CYS A 36 -7.43 5.69 -4.06
N SER A 37 -6.68 6.50 -4.82
CA SER A 37 -5.25 6.31 -5.03
C SER A 37 -4.47 6.41 -3.71
N LEU A 38 -4.87 7.34 -2.83
CA LEU A 38 -4.28 7.51 -1.51
C LEU A 38 -4.48 6.27 -0.63
N LEU A 39 -5.72 5.73 -0.58
CA LEU A 39 -6.05 4.53 0.17
C LEU A 39 -5.28 3.31 -0.33
N LEU A 40 -5.18 3.15 -1.65
CA LEU A 40 -4.36 2.10 -2.28
C LEU A 40 -2.90 2.20 -1.87
N ALA A 41 -2.33 3.41 -1.87
CA ALA A 41 -0.94 3.62 -1.48
C ALA A 41 -0.70 3.35 0.02
N ILE A 42 -1.67 3.65 0.91
CA ILE A 42 -1.62 3.24 2.33
C ILE A 42 -1.59 1.72 2.45
N CYS A 43 -2.49 1.01 1.75
CA CYS A 43 -2.55 -0.45 1.76
C CYS A 43 -1.25 -1.10 1.26
N ILE A 44 -0.66 -0.55 0.19
CA ILE A 44 0.63 -1.01 -0.34
C ILE A 44 1.73 -0.83 0.71
N ALA A 45 1.79 0.33 1.36
CA ALA A 45 2.79 0.60 2.39
C ALA A 45 2.65 -0.34 3.60
N SER A 46 1.44 -0.62 4.07
CA SER A 46 1.20 -1.54 5.18
C SER A 46 1.52 -2.99 4.82
N LEU A 47 1.15 -3.43 3.61
CA LEU A 47 1.52 -4.76 3.08
C LEU A 47 3.03 -4.93 2.97
N HIS A 48 3.75 -3.90 2.49
CA HIS A 48 5.21 -3.92 2.48
C HIS A 48 5.78 -4.12 3.88
N LEU A 49 5.30 -3.36 4.87
CA LEU A 49 5.76 -3.46 6.25
C LEU A 49 5.51 -4.87 6.82
N SER A 50 4.28 -5.37 6.65
CA SER A 50 3.87 -6.71 7.08
C SER A 50 4.78 -7.79 6.49
N ARG A 51 5.04 -7.72 5.19
CA ARG A 51 5.90 -8.67 4.50
C ARG A 51 7.34 -8.63 5.02
N THR A 52 7.90 -7.46 5.31
CA THR A 52 9.25 -7.37 5.91
C THR A 52 9.30 -7.98 7.31
N VAL A 53 8.27 -7.80 8.14
CA VAL A 53 8.20 -8.39 9.48
C VAL A 53 8.06 -9.91 9.39
N LEU A 54 7.17 -10.41 8.53
CA LEU A 54 6.98 -11.84 8.30
C LEU A 54 8.25 -12.51 7.75
N ALA A 55 8.93 -11.87 6.79
CA ALA A 55 10.19 -12.37 6.24
C ALA A 55 11.29 -12.42 7.31
N ALA A 56 11.40 -11.41 8.17
CA ALA A 56 12.35 -11.42 9.28
C ALA A 56 12.04 -12.54 10.30
N HIS A 57 10.76 -12.78 10.58
CA HIS A 57 10.32 -13.84 11.49
C HIS A 57 10.58 -15.24 10.89
N GLN A 58 10.29 -15.45 9.61
CA GLN A 58 10.58 -16.70 8.90
C GLN A 58 12.09 -16.94 8.77
N TRP A 59 12.88 -15.90 8.52
CA TRP A 59 14.35 -15.99 8.49
C TRP A 59 14.92 -16.42 9.85
N GLY A 60 14.41 -15.84 10.95
CA GLY A 60 14.81 -16.24 12.30
C GLY A 60 14.44 -17.69 12.65
N SER A 61 13.25 -18.13 12.25
CA SER A 61 12.82 -19.52 12.45
C SER A 61 13.60 -20.51 11.59
N PHE A 62 13.96 -20.13 10.36
CA PHE A 62 14.81 -20.94 9.47
C PHE A 62 16.22 -21.14 10.04
N LEU A 63 16.82 -20.10 10.63
CA LEU A 63 18.11 -20.20 11.32
C LEU A 63 18.06 -21.13 12.55
N GLN A 64 16.88 -21.29 13.18
CA GLN A 64 16.68 -22.19 14.32
C GLN A 64 16.41 -23.66 13.91
N GLN A 65 15.85 -23.90 12.72
CA GLN A 65 15.52 -25.25 12.23
C GLN A 65 15.82 -25.36 10.71
N GLN A 66 17.08 -25.65 10.36
CA GLN A 66 17.55 -25.76 8.97
C GLN A 66 16.95 -26.95 8.18
N ASP A 67 16.37 -27.94 8.87
CA ASP A 67 15.84 -29.18 8.25
C ASP A 67 14.32 -29.15 7.98
N ALA A 68 13.61 -28.07 8.32
CA ALA A 68 12.17 -27.95 8.11
C ALA A 68 11.85 -27.25 6.77
N PHE A 69 11.00 -27.88 5.95
CA PHE A 69 10.50 -27.29 4.69
C PHE A 69 9.80 -25.96 4.98
N THR A 70 10.40 -24.85 4.56
CA THR A 70 9.84 -23.51 4.76
C THR A 70 8.81 -23.25 3.66
N ASP A 71 7.53 -23.19 4.01
CA ASP A 71 6.48 -22.92 3.05
C ASP A 71 6.46 -21.43 2.63
N PHE A 72 6.87 -21.17 1.39
CA PHE A 72 6.90 -19.84 0.77
C PHE A 72 5.58 -19.46 0.06
N PHE A 73 4.59 -20.36 0.01
CA PHE A 73 3.31 -20.10 -0.62
C PHE A 73 2.57 -18.85 -0.07
N PRO A 74 2.45 -18.62 1.25
CA PRO A 74 1.81 -17.41 1.78
C PRO A 74 2.58 -16.12 1.45
N LEU A 75 3.91 -16.20 1.28
CA LEU A 75 4.73 -15.08 0.81
C LEU A 75 4.48 -14.78 -0.67
N ALA A 76 4.37 -15.81 -1.50
CA ALA A 76 4.08 -15.67 -2.93
C ALA A 76 2.70 -15.03 -3.16
N GLN A 77 1.68 -15.46 -2.41
CA GLN A 77 0.34 -14.88 -2.49
C GLN A 77 0.33 -13.39 -2.10
N GLN A 78 1.02 -13.01 -1.01
CA GLN A 78 1.15 -11.59 -0.64
C GLN A 78 1.89 -10.78 -1.70
N ASN A 79 2.92 -11.35 -2.34
CA ASN A 79 3.66 -10.69 -3.41
C ASN A 79 2.80 -10.46 -4.66
N GLN A 80 1.93 -11.41 -5.01
CA GLN A 80 1.02 -11.27 -6.15
C GLN A 80 -0.01 -10.17 -5.88
N VAL A 81 -0.64 -10.15 -4.70
CA VAL A 81 -1.58 -9.09 -4.31
C VAL A 81 -0.90 -7.72 -4.31
N LEU A 82 0.32 -7.62 -3.75
CA LEU A 82 1.10 -6.40 -3.75
C LEU A 82 1.39 -5.89 -5.17
N THR A 83 1.74 -6.80 -6.08
CA THR A 83 2.04 -6.47 -7.48
C THR A 83 0.79 -5.93 -8.19
N GLN A 84 -0.35 -6.59 -8.00
CA GLN A 84 -1.63 -6.14 -8.57
C GLN A 84 -2.04 -4.77 -8.03
N LEU A 85 -1.96 -4.56 -6.71
CA LEU A 85 -2.26 -3.26 -6.10
C LEU A 85 -1.32 -2.15 -6.56
N SER A 86 -0.04 -2.46 -6.75
CA SER A 86 0.95 -1.51 -7.27
C SER A 86 0.65 -1.12 -8.72
N ALA A 87 0.25 -2.11 -9.55
CA ALA A 87 -0.13 -1.86 -10.94
C ALA A 87 -1.41 -1.02 -11.05
N THR A 88 -2.43 -1.27 -10.21
CA THR A 88 -3.65 -0.45 -10.19
C THR A 88 -3.37 0.98 -9.72
N LEU A 89 -2.49 1.16 -8.72
CA LEU A 89 -2.04 2.48 -8.30
C LEU A 89 -1.33 3.23 -9.44
N LEU A 90 -0.40 2.57 -10.14
CA LEU A 90 0.30 3.15 -11.30
C LEU A 90 -0.68 3.53 -12.41
N PHE A 91 -1.65 2.67 -12.71
CA PHE A 91 -2.67 2.96 -13.71
C PHE A 91 -3.49 4.21 -13.34
N LEU A 92 -3.95 4.32 -12.09
CA LEU A 92 -4.68 5.49 -11.62
C LEU A 92 -3.82 6.77 -11.65
N LEU A 93 -2.53 6.67 -11.32
CA LEU A 93 -1.60 7.80 -11.39
C LEU A 93 -1.36 8.29 -12.83
N VAL A 94 -1.26 7.38 -13.79
CA VAL A 94 -1.10 7.72 -15.22
C VAL A 94 -2.37 8.30 -15.81
N LEU A 95 -3.54 7.83 -15.36
CA LEU A 95 -4.84 8.31 -15.84
C LEU A 95 -5.17 9.73 -15.35
N LYS A 96 -4.55 10.18 -14.26
CA LYS A 96 -4.86 11.44 -13.58
C LYS A 96 -4.08 12.64 -14.12
#